data_AF-A0A261CLV4-F1
#
_entry.id   AF-A0A261CLV4-F1
#
_cell.length_a   1.000
_cell.length_b   1.000
_cell.length_c   1.000
_cell.angle_alpha   90.00
_cell.angle_beta   90.00
_cell.angle_gamma   90.00
#
_symmetry.space_group_name_H-M   'P 1'
#
loop_
_entity.id
_entity.type
_entity.pdbx_description
1 polymer ?
#
loop_
_entity_poly.entity_id
_entity_poly.type
_entity_poly.pdbx_seq_one_letter_code
_entity_poly.pdbx_strand_id
1 'polypeptide(L)'
;MFSGLDVIVVRVLNGRIIVTDEFVRGFQSPVPDRQNNVQVYGLRYENGVVVASFSRSVFSNEQMDANLSGCSPWKFSVGLNRMSPQGHLFHHSQTPVHRVVCINQCTV
;
A
#
# COMPACT_ATOMS: atom_id res chain seq x y z
N MET A 1 12.16 11.79 13.71
CA MET A 1 10.91 11.35 13.05
C MET A 1 11.15 11.39 11.55
N PHE A 2 11.10 10.25 10.86
CA PHE A 2 11.07 10.27 9.40
C PHE A 2 9.67 10.72 8.99
N SER A 3 9.61 11.79 8.20
CA SER A 3 8.35 12.30 7.65
C SER A 3 8.10 11.59 6.33
N GLY A 4 6.98 10.89 6.22
CA GLY A 4 6.60 10.14 5.03
C GLY A 4 5.35 9.29 5.24
N LEU A 5 5.03 8.48 4.25
CA LEU A 5 3.93 7.52 4.29
C LEU A 5 4.47 6.12 4.10
N ASP A 6 4.04 5.23 4.96
CA ASP A 6 4.07 3.78 4.78
C ASP A 6 2.93 3.37 3.85
N VAL A 7 3.23 2.69 2.74
CA VAL A 7 2.30 2.43 1.64
C VAL A 7 2.44 1.01 1.12
N ILE A 8 1.36 0.23 1.24
CA ILE A 8 1.22 -1.02 0.48
C ILE A 8 0.74 -0.69 -0.93
N VAL A 9 1.48 -1.13 -1.93
CA VAL A 9 1.16 -0.87 -3.34
C VAL A 9 0.81 -2.17 -4.05
N VAL A 10 -0.34 -2.15 -4.73
CA VAL A 10 -0.80 -3.22 -5.62
C VAL A 10 -0.71 -2.74 -7.06
N ARG A 11 0.01 -3.46 -7.92
CA ARG A 11 0.19 -3.13 -9.34
C ARG A 11 -0.15 -4.31 -10.24
N VAL A 12 -0.56 -4.01 -11.47
CA VAL A 12 -0.63 -4.99 -12.56
C VAL A 12 0.46 -4.67 -13.57
N LEU A 13 1.54 -5.44 -13.57
CA LEU A 13 2.70 -5.24 -14.45
C LEU A 13 2.90 -6.47 -15.33
N ASN A 14 2.90 -6.28 -16.65
CA ASN A 14 3.04 -7.37 -17.64
C ASN A 14 2.08 -8.54 -17.39
N GLY A 15 0.82 -8.23 -17.06
CA GLY A 15 -0.23 -9.22 -16.77
C GLY A 15 -0.12 -9.91 -15.41
N ARG A 16 0.84 -9.53 -14.56
CA ARG A 16 1.02 -10.08 -13.21
C ARG A 16 0.63 -9.07 -12.15
N ILE A 17 -0.08 -9.52 -11.12
CA ILE A 17 -0.32 -8.70 -9.94
C ILE A 17 0.91 -8.78 -9.04
N ILE A 18 1.38 -7.63 -8.57
CA ILE A 18 2.51 -7.50 -7.66
C ILE A 18 2.04 -6.67 -6.46
N VAL A 19 2.34 -7.16 -5.25
CA VAL A 19 2.09 -6.45 -3.99
C VAL A 19 3.43 -6.17 -3.34
N THR A 20 3.68 -4.91 -2.97
CA THR A 20 4.93 -4.47 -2.36
C THR A 20 4.67 -3.55 -1.18
N ASP A 21 5.59 -3.63 -0.22
CA ASP A 21 5.74 -2.72 0.91
C ASP A 21 6.69 -1.58 0.50
N GLU A 22 6.23 -0.34 0.59
CA GLU A 22 6.93 0.83 0.07
C GLU A 22 6.77 2.07 0.93
N PHE A 23 7.75 2.96 0.86
CA PHE A 23 7.75 4.22 1.57
C PHE A 23 7.75 5.43 0.64
N VAL A 24 6.98 6.45 1.00
CA VAL A 24 6.91 7.75 0.30
C VAL A 24 7.53 8.83 1.16
N ARG A 25 8.49 9.56 0.60
CA ARG A 25 9.04 10.77 1.19
C ARG A 25 8.62 12.01 0.40
N GLY A 26 7.82 12.87 1.02
CA GLY A 26 7.34 14.10 0.37
C GLY A 26 6.51 13.81 -0.90
N PHE A 27 6.69 14.62 -1.95
CA PHE A 27 5.96 14.52 -3.21
C PHE A 27 6.75 13.72 -4.26
N GLN A 28 7.07 12.46 -3.96
CA GLN A 28 7.85 11.57 -4.84
C GLN A 28 7.13 10.23 -5.06
N SER A 29 7.54 9.49 -6.09
CA SER A 29 7.10 8.11 -6.26
C SER A 29 7.52 7.27 -5.04
N PRO A 30 6.68 6.32 -4.59
CA PRO A 30 7.07 5.40 -3.53
C PRO A 30 8.30 4.56 -3.91
N VAL A 31 9.09 4.17 -2.91
CA VAL A 31 10.30 3.34 -3.06
C VAL A 31 10.11 2.08 -2.22
N PRO A 32 10.39 0.88 -2.75
CA PRO A 32 10.32 -0.36 -1.99
C PRO A 32 11.13 -0.31 -0.71
N ASP A 33 10.55 -0.80 0.38
CA ASP A 33 11.23 -0.91 1.65
C ASP A 33 12.34 -1.96 1.60
N ARG A 34 13.32 -1.82 2.49
CA ARG A 34 14.46 -2.76 2.56
C ARG A 34 14.00 -4.16 2.94
N GLN A 35 12.95 -4.24 3.74
CA GLN A 35 12.30 -5.46 4.13
C GLN A 35 10.85 -5.37 3.67
N ASN A 36 10.43 -6.32 2.84
CA ASN A 36 9.03 -6.45 2.47
C ASN A 36 8.36 -7.35 3.49
N ASN A 37 7.60 -6.77 4.43
CA ASN A 37 6.92 -7.53 5.47
C ASN A 37 5.46 -7.87 5.15
N VAL A 38 5.05 -7.66 3.90
CA VAL A 38 3.75 -8.07 3.39
C VAL A 38 3.77 -9.55 2.97
N GLN A 39 2.89 -10.34 3.58
CA GLN A 39 2.64 -11.72 3.18
C GLN A 39 1.40 -11.79 2.29
N VAL A 40 1.57 -12.31 1.06
CA VAL A 40 0.47 -12.45 0.09
C VAL A 40 -0.12 -13.86 0.16
N TYR A 41 -1.45 -13.94 0.26
CA TYR A 41 -2.21 -15.19 0.32
C TYR A 41 -2.98 -15.51 -0.96
N GLY A 42 -3.37 -14.49 -1.73
CA GLY A 42 -4.15 -14.68 -2.93
C GLY A 42 -4.17 -13.45 -3.82
N LEU A 43 -4.10 -13.67 -5.13
CA LEU A 43 -4.13 -12.63 -6.16
C LEU A 43 -5.08 -13.07 -7.25
N ARG A 44 -6.06 -12.23 -7.61
CA ARG A 44 -6.90 -12.46 -8.79
C ARG A 44 -7.10 -11.17 -9.56
N TYR A 45 -7.12 -11.29 -10.88
CA TYR A 45 -7.49 -10.22 -11.80
C TYR A 45 -8.59 -10.71 -12.72
N GLU A 46 -9.82 -10.24 -12.50
CA GLU A 46 -11.00 -10.68 -13.25
C GLU A 46 -11.90 -9.49 -13.55
N ASN A 47 -12.35 -9.38 -14.80
CA ASN A 47 -13.28 -8.34 -15.24
C ASN A 47 -12.84 -6.90 -14.90
N GLY A 48 -11.53 -6.62 -14.99
CA GLY A 48 -10.97 -5.31 -14.67
C GLY A 48 -10.83 -5.03 -13.16
N VAL A 49 -11.12 -6.00 -12.30
CA VAL A 49 -10.97 -5.89 -10.84
C VAL A 49 -9.75 -6.67 -10.38
N VAL A 50 -8.84 -5.98 -9.71
CA VAL A 50 -7.71 -6.59 -9.00
C VAL A 50 -8.12 -6.83 -7.56
N VAL A 51 -7.93 -8.06 -7.08
CA VAL A 51 -8.08 -8.41 -5.67
C VAL A 51 -6.78 -9.02 -5.17
N ALA A 52 -6.29 -8.46 -4.07
CA ALA A 52 -5.12 -8.96 -3.36
C ALA A 52 -5.50 -9.23 -1.90
N SER A 53 -5.29 -10.46 -1.47
CA SER A 53 -5.40 -10.88 -0.07
C SER A 53 -4.00 -10.96 0.50
N PHE A 54 -3.71 -10.15 1.51
CA PHE A 54 -2.40 -10.07 2.14
C PHE A 54 -2.52 -9.72 3.62
N SER A 55 -1.43 -9.87 4.37
CA SER A 55 -1.26 -9.36 5.73
C SER A 55 0.09 -8.68 5.88
N ARG A 56 0.22 -7.92 6.97
CA ARG A 56 1.49 -7.45 7.54
C ARG A 56 1.33 -7.38 9.05
N SER A 57 2.45 -7.30 9.77
CA SER A 57 2.41 -7.18 11.23
C SER A 57 1.73 -5.86 11.66
N VAL A 58 0.95 -5.92 12.74
CA VAL A 58 0.38 -4.72 13.38
C VAL A 58 1.49 -3.86 13.97
N PHE A 59 2.48 -4.50 14.58
CA PHE A 59 3.63 -3.85 15.17
C PHE A 59 4.83 -3.98 14.24
N SER A 60 5.46 -2.86 13.90
CA SER A 60 6.72 -2.84 13.17
C SER A 60 7.79 -2.11 13.98
N ASN A 61 9.03 -2.59 13.86
CA ASN A 61 10.22 -1.95 14.40
C ASN A 61 11.00 -1.21 13.30
N GLU A 62 10.50 -1.24 12.06
CA GLU A 62 11.11 -0.55 10.92
C GLU A 62 10.75 0.93 10.97
N GLN A 63 11.73 1.78 10.66
CA GLN A 63 11.57 3.22 10.80
C GLN A 63 10.67 3.85 9.73
N MET A 64 10.49 3.14 8.61
CA MET A 64 9.66 3.57 7.48
C MET A 64 8.21 3.10 7.64
N ASP A 65 7.98 2.12 8.53
CA ASP A 65 6.66 1.57 8.77
C ASP A 65 5.90 2.33 9.84
N ALA A 66 4.60 2.45 9.64
CA ALA A 66 3.66 2.83 10.67
C ALA A 66 3.34 1.63 11.56
N ASN A 67 3.34 1.86 12.88
CA ASN A 67 2.71 0.95 13.81
C ASN A 67 1.18 1.10 13.67
N LEU A 68 0.50 -0.01 13.40
CA LEU A 68 -0.94 -0.03 13.09
C LEU A 68 -1.79 -0.18 14.35
N SER A 69 -1.20 -0.35 15.53
CA SER A 69 -1.95 -0.50 16.77
C SER A 69 -2.82 0.73 17.07
N GLY A 70 -4.10 0.50 17.40
CA GLY A 70 -5.06 1.57 17.69
C GLY A 70 -5.74 2.12 16.43
N CYS A 71 -6.08 3.41 16.46
CA CYS A 71 -6.76 4.10 15.37
C CYS A 71 -5.79 5.07 14.67
N SER A 72 -5.66 4.96 13.36
CA SER A 72 -4.79 5.85 12.59
C SER A 72 -5.45 6.31 11.27
N PRO A 73 -5.09 7.50 10.77
CA PRO A 73 -5.58 7.99 9.49
C PRO A 73 -4.94 7.24 8.33
N TRP A 74 -5.76 6.60 7.50
CA TRP A 74 -5.34 5.87 6.31
C TRP A 74 -5.76 6.61 5.05
N LYS A 75 -4.98 6.41 3.99
CA LYS A 75 -5.23 6.95 2.66
C LYS A 75 -5.43 5.81 1.68
N PHE A 76 -6.55 5.80 0.99
CA PHE A 76 -6.87 4.80 -0.02
C PHE A 76 -6.84 5.46 -1.40
N SER A 77 -5.90 5.04 -2.24
CA SER A 77 -5.95 5.42 -3.65
C SER A 77 -7.18 4.79 -4.30
N VAL A 78 -7.90 5.56 -5.10
CA VAL A 78 -9.13 5.12 -5.76
C VAL A 78 -8.85 4.87 -7.24
N GLY A 79 -9.29 3.71 -7.73
CA GLY A 79 -9.15 3.32 -9.13
C GLY A 79 -7.72 2.96 -9.53
N LEU A 80 -7.55 2.64 -10.82
CA LEU A 80 -6.25 2.34 -11.40
C LEU A 80 -5.52 3.64 -11.74
N ASN A 81 -4.28 3.76 -11.27
CA ASN A 81 -3.41 4.89 -11.55
C ASN A 81 -2.31 4.47 -12.52
N ARG A 82 -1.86 5.42 -13.35
CA ARG A 82 -0.78 5.17 -14.31
C ARG A 82 0.54 4.94 -13.58
N MET A 83 1.37 4.11 -14.17
CA MET A 83 2.74 3.85 -13.73
C MET A 83 3.69 3.86 -14.92
N SER A 84 4.98 4.07 -14.65
CA SER A 84 6.02 3.90 -15.67
C SER A 84 6.13 2.43 -16.09
N PRO A 85 6.77 2.13 -17.24
CA PRO A 85 7.07 0.75 -17.64
C PRO A 85 7.88 -0.04 -16.60
N GLN A 86 8.63 0.65 -15.73
CA GLN A 86 9.41 0.07 -14.64
C GLN A 86 8.59 -0.14 -13.35
N GLY A 87 7.31 0.24 -13.34
CA GLY A 87 6.42 0.10 -12.19
C GLY A 87 6.42 1.29 -11.23
N HIS A 88 7.11 2.40 -11.54
CA HIS A 88 7.06 3.58 -10.68
C HIS A 88 5.70 4.25 -10.80
N LEU A 89 5.03 4.49 -9.66
CA LEU A 89 3.73 5.12 -9.65
C LEU A 89 3.84 6.59 -10.04
N PHE A 90 2.91 7.06 -10.87
CA PHE A 90 2.70 8.48 -11.09
C PHE A 90 1.73 9.04 -10.05
N HIS A 91 1.69 10.37 -9.97
CA HIS A 91 0.75 11.07 -9.10
C HIS A 91 -0.68 10.61 -9.39
N HIS A 92 -1.43 10.34 -8.32
CA HIS A 92 -2.79 9.84 -8.42
C HIS A 92 -3.68 10.82 -9.20
N SER A 93 -4.59 10.28 -10.02
CA SER A 93 -5.50 11.11 -10.83
C SER A 93 -6.62 11.75 -10.01
N GLN A 94 -6.95 11.15 -8.86
CA GLN A 94 -7.97 11.59 -7.93
C GLN A 94 -7.39 11.62 -6.53
N THR A 95 -7.85 12.56 -5.70
CA THR A 95 -7.42 12.66 -4.30
C THR A 95 -7.73 11.36 -3.55
N PRO A 96 -6.75 10.73 -2.87
CA PRO A 96 -6.97 9.54 -2.08
C PRO A 96 -8.04 9.76 -1.01
N VAL A 97 -8.87 8.75 -0.81
CA VAL A 97 -9.91 8.77 0.22
C VAL A 97 -9.25 8.66 1.59
N HIS A 98 -9.63 9.53 2.51
CA HIS A 98 -9.12 9.55 3.86
C HIS A 98 -10.14 8.93 4.83
N ARG A 99 -9.70 7.97 5.64
CA ARG A 99 -10.51 7.34 6.70
C ARG A 99 -9.66 7.06 7.92
N VAL A 100 -10.25 7.19 9.12
CA VAL A 100 -9.65 6.65 10.34
C VAL A 100 -9.98 5.17 10.39
N VAL A 101 -8.96 4.34 10.55
CA VAL A 101 -9.09 2.88 10.66
C VAL A 101 -8.57 2.47 12.04
N CYS A 102 -9.39 1.72 12.78
CA CYS A 102 -9.06 1.16 14.08
C CYS A 102 -8.84 -0.35 13.94
N ILE A 103 -7.63 -0.78 13.61
CA ILE A 103 -7.38 -2.18 13.21
C ILE A 103 -7.69 -3.17 14.33
N ASN A 104 -7.54 -2.73 15.58
CA ASN A 104 -7.87 -3.50 16.79
C ASN A 104 -9.38 -3.66 17.01
N GLN A 105 -10.23 -2.91 16.31
CA GLN A 105 -11.69 -2.98 16.39
C GLN A 105 -12.30 -3.71 15.18
N CYS A 106 -11.49 -4.15 14.21
CA CYS A 106 -11.92 -5.01 13.13
C CYS A 106 -12.23 -6.40 13.71
N THR A 107 -13.47 -6.60 14.12
CA THR A 107 -14.00 -7.91 14.53
C THR A 107 -14.33 -8.73 13.28
N VAL A 108 -13.91 -9.99 13.29
CA VAL A 108 -14.22 -10.97 12.23
C VAL A 108 -15.54 -11.65 12.56
#